data_AF-A0A810E3J4-F1
#
_entry.id   AF-A0A810E3J4-F1
#
_cell.length_a   1.000
_cell.length_b   1.000
_cell.length_c   1.000
_cell.angle_alpha   90.00
_cell.angle_beta   90.00
_cell.angle_gamma   90.00
#
_symmetry.space_group_name_H-M   'P 1'
#
loop_
_entity.id
_entity.type
_entity.pdbx_description
1 polymer ?
#
loop_
_entity_poly.entity_id
_entity_poly.type
_entity_poly.pdbx_seq_one_letter_code
_entity_poly.pdbx_strand_id
1 'polypeptide(L)'
;MNPNIQIESIYAAGYLNLISQTMKDMKIPQTIDEKVPYDKQCLVSPGEVVQMIVMDMLTGRQALVHMAEWAKRLDVEKLLRPGAQASFFNDDAIARHLDRISDADIHELYSTLALQAWKYNPDTVLAFHSDTTSKSVYGAYKDPQEGDLFITEGYSRDRQGDKQFQYGLIVDGQGRPVYGDVHDGNQNDKSWNPEVLKALDAQLQKVNLQGFIYVADSAAMTRETLEQARQAKAYLITRGSNNLKIVKQALEQADGQEDRWSSPQAFASSSGSAQYRLQEFAANYEGHAVRLAVVESSALDKKKAHTLEKRVSQEHEQITDAMKAQGKIVFHCEHDAQAALGQWLADHPVHFH
;
A
#
# COMPACT_ATOMS: atom_id res chain seq x y z
N MET A 1 -38.33 17.46 48.22
CA MET A 1 -38.91 17.35 46.86
C MET A 1 -37.93 16.54 46.04
N ASN A 2 -38.31 15.32 45.61
CA ASN A 2 -37.48 14.58 44.65
C ASN A 2 -37.57 15.31 43.30
N PRO A 3 -36.44 15.64 42.64
CA PRO A 3 -36.50 16.17 41.30
C PRO A 3 -37.23 15.16 40.41
N ASN A 4 -38.22 15.64 39.66
CA ASN A 4 -38.98 14.82 38.74
C ASN A 4 -38.08 14.55 37.52
N ILE A 5 -37.33 13.44 37.56
CA ILE A 5 -36.44 13.04 36.47
C ILE A 5 -37.30 12.47 35.33
N GLN A 6 -37.37 13.17 34.20
CA GLN A 6 -37.90 12.64 32.95
C GLN A 6 -36.76 12.07 32.10
N ILE A 7 -36.90 10.82 31.67
CA ILE A 7 -35.97 10.19 30.74
C ILE A 7 -36.44 10.51 29.33
N GLU A 8 -35.70 11.35 28.61
CA GLU A 8 -36.02 11.72 27.22
C GLU A 8 -35.64 10.61 26.23
N SER A 9 -34.53 9.91 26.48
CA SER A 9 -34.00 8.87 25.60
C SER A 9 -33.02 7.95 26.34
N ILE A 10 -32.82 6.74 25.81
CA ILE A 10 -31.84 5.76 26.31
C ILE A 10 -31.06 5.22 25.11
N TYR A 11 -29.73 5.35 25.16
CA TYR A 11 -28.83 4.87 24.12
C TYR A 11 -27.82 3.88 24.69
N ALA A 12 -27.41 2.91 23.86
CA ALA A 12 -26.33 2.00 24.23
C ALA A 12 -24.99 2.74 24.17
N ALA A 13 -24.29 2.82 25.31
CA ALA A 13 -22.94 3.37 25.37
C ALA A 13 -21.92 2.32 24.88
N GLY A 14 -21.59 2.37 23.60
CA GLY A 14 -20.63 1.46 22.95
C GLY A 14 -19.25 2.08 22.72
N TYR A 15 -18.44 1.37 21.93
CA TYR A 15 -17.11 1.77 21.48
C TYR A 15 -17.10 3.08 20.66
N LEU A 16 -18.25 3.53 20.17
CA LEU A 16 -18.39 4.81 19.48
C LEU A 16 -18.00 6.02 20.34
N ASN A 17 -18.21 5.96 21.65
CA ASN A 17 -17.75 7.02 22.55
C ASN A 17 -16.22 7.11 22.56
N LEU A 18 -15.53 5.97 22.55
CA LEU A 18 -14.08 5.91 22.50
C LEU A 18 -13.56 6.44 21.15
N ILE A 19 -14.17 6.02 20.04
CA ILE A 19 -13.81 6.50 18.69
C ILE A 19 -14.01 8.01 18.60
N SER A 20 -15.19 8.50 18.99
CA SER A 20 -15.50 9.93 18.97
C SER A 20 -14.50 10.73 19.81
N GLN A 21 -14.23 10.30 21.04
CA GLN A 21 -13.29 11.01 21.91
C GLN A 21 -11.87 10.98 21.31
N THR A 22 -11.43 9.85 20.77
CA THR A 22 -10.11 9.71 20.12
C THR A 22 -9.99 10.65 18.92
N MET A 23 -11.04 10.78 18.09
CA MET A 23 -11.06 11.73 16.97
C MET A 23 -10.99 13.18 17.44
N LYS A 24 -11.68 13.52 18.55
CA LYS A 24 -11.62 14.86 19.16
C LYS A 24 -10.25 15.15 19.76
N ASP A 25 -9.63 14.18 20.44
CA ASP A 25 -8.28 14.30 21.01
C ASP A 25 -7.23 14.51 19.93
N MET A 26 -7.37 13.83 18.79
CA MET A 26 -6.56 14.06 17.57
C MET A 26 -6.94 15.34 16.82
N LYS A 27 -7.98 16.06 17.24
CA LYS A 27 -8.52 17.27 16.61
C LYS A 27 -8.95 17.08 15.14
N ILE A 28 -9.33 15.86 14.74
CA ILE A 28 -9.70 15.57 13.35
C ILE A 28 -10.87 16.46 12.87
N PRO A 29 -12.03 16.51 13.57
CA PRO A 29 -13.17 17.31 13.10
C PRO A 29 -12.82 18.79 13.00
N GLN A 30 -12.09 19.32 14.00
CA GLN A 30 -11.68 20.72 14.03
C GLN A 30 -10.76 21.06 12.85
N THR A 31 -9.74 20.25 12.59
CA THR A 31 -8.81 20.47 11.47
C THR A 31 -9.53 20.45 10.12
N ILE A 32 -10.53 19.57 9.96
CA ILE A 32 -11.36 19.53 8.76
C ILE A 32 -12.16 20.82 8.64
N ASP A 33 -12.82 21.27 9.70
CA ASP A 33 -13.63 22.49 9.70
C ASP A 33 -12.80 23.76 9.44
N GLU A 34 -11.52 23.77 9.83
CA GLU A 34 -10.58 24.86 9.55
C GLU A 34 -10.11 24.88 8.08
N LYS A 35 -9.99 23.70 7.44
CA LYS A 35 -9.43 23.57 6.09
C LYS A 35 -10.48 23.48 4.98
N VAL A 36 -11.71 23.11 5.30
CA VAL A 36 -12.80 22.94 4.33
C VAL A 36 -13.81 24.08 4.48
N PRO A 37 -13.89 25.03 3.53
CA PRO A 37 -14.84 26.12 3.60
C PRO A 37 -16.30 25.64 3.60
N TYR A 38 -17.12 26.15 4.51
CA TYR A 38 -18.56 25.89 4.55
C TYR A 38 -19.34 27.10 5.11
N ASP A 39 -20.65 27.16 4.82
CA ASP A 39 -21.52 28.22 5.32
C ASP A 39 -21.91 27.93 6.78
N LYS A 40 -21.89 28.96 7.64
CA LYS A 40 -22.30 28.85 9.04
C LYS A 40 -23.79 28.53 9.23
N GLN A 41 -24.60 28.68 8.18
CA GLN A 41 -26.00 28.27 8.13
C GLN A 41 -26.16 26.75 7.97
N CYS A 42 -25.11 26.02 7.59
CA CYS A 42 -25.14 24.56 7.57
C CYS A 42 -25.40 24.02 8.99
N LEU A 43 -26.32 23.05 9.09
CA LEU A 43 -26.71 22.45 10.37
C LEU A 43 -25.61 21.56 10.97
N VAL A 44 -24.70 21.08 10.11
CA VAL A 44 -23.53 20.27 10.45
C VAL A 44 -22.30 20.81 9.76
N SER A 45 -21.13 20.57 10.35
CA SER A 45 -19.85 20.90 9.73
C SER A 45 -19.29 19.73 8.89
N PRO A 46 -18.35 19.98 7.96
CA PRO A 46 -17.67 18.91 7.24
C PRO A 46 -16.95 17.93 8.18
N GLY A 47 -16.36 18.41 9.27
CA GLY A 47 -15.73 17.59 10.31
C GLY A 47 -16.71 16.69 11.04
N GLU A 48 -17.92 17.18 11.34
CA GLU A 48 -18.99 16.37 11.93
C GLU A 48 -19.47 15.27 10.97
N VAL A 49 -19.61 15.59 9.67
CA VAL A 49 -19.97 14.61 8.64
C VAL A 49 -18.91 13.52 8.54
N VAL A 50 -17.63 13.87 8.47
CA VAL A 50 -16.53 12.90 8.42
C VAL A 50 -16.49 12.06 9.70
N GLN A 51 -16.69 12.68 10.87
CA GLN A 51 -16.75 11.95 12.13
C GLN A 51 -17.87 10.91 12.15
N MET A 52 -19.05 11.26 11.64
CA MET A 52 -20.17 10.33 11.52
C MET A 52 -19.90 9.20 10.52
N ILE A 53 -19.32 9.51 9.35
CA ILE A 53 -18.93 8.51 8.35
C ILE A 53 -17.92 7.51 8.94
N VAL A 54 -16.88 7.98 9.62
CA VAL A 54 -15.87 7.11 10.24
C VAL A 54 -16.50 6.19 11.29
N MET A 55 -17.37 6.72 12.15
CA MET A 55 -18.08 5.93 13.15
C MET A 55 -19.02 4.89 12.51
N ASP A 56 -19.73 5.23 11.43
CA ASP A 56 -20.56 4.29 10.70
C ASP A 56 -19.73 3.17 10.05
N MET A 57 -18.60 3.53 9.42
CA MET A 57 -17.69 2.58 8.77
C MET A 57 -17.11 1.53 9.72
N LEU A 58 -16.94 1.88 10.99
CA LEU A 58 -16.40 1.02 12.04
C LEU A 58 -17.47 0.21 12.78
N THR A 59 -18.76 0.51 12.58
CA THR A 59 -19.86 -0.17 13.29
C THR A 59 -20.67 -1.13 12.42
N GLY A 60 -20.89 -0.79 11.14
CA GLY A 60 -21.78 -1.58 10.30
C GLY A 60 -21.96 -1.10 8.86
N ARG A 61 -21.30 -0.01 8.45
CA ARG A 61 -21.24 0.49 7.06
C ARG A 61 -22.61 0.61 6.41
N GLN A 62 -23.45 1.49 6.93
CA GLN A 62 -24.71 1.81 6.28
C GLN A 62 -24.45 2.58 4.98
N ALA A 63 -25.37 2.45 4.01
CA ALA A 63 -25.36 3.35 2.86
C ALA A 63 -25.56 4.79 3.35
N LEU A 64 -24.91 5.77 2.74
CA LEU A 64 -24.97 7.18 3.18
C LEU A 64 -26.40 7.73 3.27
N VAL A 65 -27.30 7.23 2.39
CA VAL A 65 -28.74 7.54 2.40
C VAL A 65 -29.49 7.09 3.65
N HIS A 66 -28.90 6.22 4.45
CA HIS A 66 -29.47 5.71 5.71
C HIS A 66 -28.77 6.27 6.94
N MET A 67 -27.84 7.21 6.79
CA MET A 67 -27.05 7.75 7.90
C MET A 67 -27.92 8.48 8.94
N ALA A 68 -28.89 9.29 8.50
CA ALA A 68 -29.83 9.95 9.41
C ALA A 68 -30.67 8.94 10.22
N GLU A 69 -31.09 7.82 9.61
CA GLU A 69 -31.86 6.78 10.29
C GLU A 69 -31.01 6.00 11.29
N TRP A 70 -29.76 5.71 10.92
CA TRP A 70 -28.78 5.11 11.83
C TRP A 70 -28.49 6.04 13.01
N ALA A 71 -28.30 7.32 12.76
CA ALA A 71 -28.02 8.33 13.78
C ALA A 71 -29.13 8.45 14.84
N LYS A 72 -30.40 8.14 14.52
CA LYS A 72 -31.50 8.11 15.51
C LYS A 72 -31.28 7.09 16.64
N ARG A 73 -30.45 6.08 16.40
CA ARG A 73 -30.11 5.02 17.38
C ARG A 73 -28.93 5.42 18.27
N LEU A 74 -28.37 6.62 18.07
CA LEU A 74 -27.17 7.09 18.73
C LEU A 74 -27.46 8.34 19.57
N ASP A 75 -26.66 8.50 20.62
CA ASP A 75 -26.56 9.75 21.36
C ASP A 75 -25.66 10.73 20.58
N VAL A 76 -26.19 11.29 19.49
CA VAL A 76 -25.42 12.19 18.60
C VAL A 76 -24.96 13.46 19.31
N GLU A 77 -25.68 13.91 20.32
CA GLU A 77 -25.28 15.08 21.11
C GLU A 77 -24.01 14.80 21.91
N LYS A 78 -23.94 13.64 22.56
CA LYS A 78 -22.74 13.20 23.26
C LYS A 78 -21.59 12.91 22.29
N LEU A 79 -21.88 12.25 21.17
CA LEU A 79 -20.86 11.87 20.20
C LEU A 79 -20.27 13.08 19.48
N LEU A 80 -21.05 14.11 19.15
CA LEU A 80 -20.59 15.24 18.35
C LEU A 80 -20.50 16.51 19.21
N ARG A 81 -21.65 17.12 19.48
CA ARG A 81 -21.80 18.34 20.29
C ARG A 81 -23.24 18.51 20.78
N PRO A 82 -23.47 19.33 21.84
CA PRO A 82 -24.82 19.68 22.27
C PRO A 82 -25.70 20.21 21.14
N GLY A 83 -26.96 19.77 21.12
CA GLY A 83 -27.97 20.17 20.12
C GLY A 83 -27.77 19.58 18.71
N ALA A 84 -26.83 18.65 18.51
CA ALA A 84 -26.76 17.88 17.27
C ALA A 84 -27.99 16.96 17.13
N GLN A 85 -28.54 16.84 15.92
CA GLN A 85 -29.70 16.00 15.66
C GLN A 85 -29.43 15.01 14.55
N ALA A 86 -30.00 13.81 14.68
CA ALA A 86 -29.88 12.75 13.67
C ALA A 86 -30.38 13.20 12.28
N SER A 87 -31.43 14.03 12.23
CA SER A 87 -32.00 14.60 11.00
C SER A 87 -31.04 15.50 10.22
N PHE A 88 -29.98 16.02 10.86
CA PHE A 88 -29.00 16.87 10.18
C PHE A 88 -28.08 16.09 9.25
N PHE A 89 -27.97 14.76 9.42
CA PHE A 89 -27.13 13.85 8.62
C PHE A 89 -27.91 13.16 7.50
N ASN A 90 -28.76 13.92 6.79
CA ASN A 90 -29.40 13.42 5.57
C ASN A 90 -28.39 13.30 4.42
N ASP A 91 -28.75 12.52 3.41
CA ASP A 91 -27.94 12.26 2.22
C ASP A 91 -27.51 13.54 1.52
N ASP A 92 -28.43 14.48 1.37
CA ASP A 92 -28.20 15.81 0.80
C ASP A 92 -27.10 16.60 1.53
N ALA A 93 -27.14 16.62 2.86
CA ALA A 93 -26.13 17.29 3.68
C ALA A 93 -24.77 16.59 3.54
N ILE A 94 -24.76 15.26 3.64
CA ILE A 94 -23.54 14.46 3.54
C ILE A 94 -22.89 14.64 2.17
N ALA A 95 -23.65 14.48 1.08
CA ALA A 95 -23.16 14.62 -0.29
C ALA A 95 -22.54 16.01 -0.52
N ARG A 96 -23.25 17.08 -0.15
CA ARG A 96 -22.71 18.45 -0.31
C ARG A 96 -21.45 18.70 0.53
N HIS A 97 -21.28 18.03 1.68
CA HIS A 97 -20.04 18.16 2.45
C HIS A 97 -18.90 17.32 1.86
N LEU A 98 -19.19 16.17 1.25
CA LEU A 98 -18.20 15.42 0.48
C LEU A 98 -17.74 16.20 -0.76
N ASP A 99 -18.64 16.88 -1.46
CA ASP A 99 -18.29 17.77 -2.58
C ASP A 99 -17.35 18.88 -2.11
N ARG A 100 -17.65 19.53 -0.97
CA ARG A 100 -16.77 20.56 -0.39
C ARG A 100 -15.39 20.03 0.01
N ILE A 101 -15.33 18.81 0.51
CA ILE A 101 -14.06 18.15 0.84
C ILE A 101 -13.27 17.86 -0.44
N SER A 102 -13.95 17.48 -1.52
CA SER A 102 -13.34 17.27 -2.84
C SER A 102 -12.84 18.57 -3.46
N ASP A 103 -13.58 19.67 -3.31
CA ASP A 103 -13.20 21.01 -3.81
C ASP A 103 -12.06 21.64 -2.99
N ALA A 104 -11.80 21.12 -1.79
CA ALA A 104 -10.67 21.52 -0.96
C ALA A 104 -9.37 20.81 -1.40
N ASP A 105 -8.24 21.26 -0.86
CA ASP A 105 -6.96 20.56 -1.05
C ASP A 105 -6.97 19.25 -0.24
N ILE A 106 -7.49 18.18 -0.86
CA ILE A 106 -7.68 16.88 -0.22
C ILE A 106 -6.35 16.26 0.21
N HIS A 107 -5.27 16.54 -0.53
CA HIS A 107 -3.94 16.02 -0.26
C HIS A 107 -3.34 16.69 0.97
N GLU A 108 -3.39 18.03 1.04
CA GLU A 108 -2.93 18.77 2.22
C GLU A 108 -3.80 18.47 3.44
N LEU A 109 -5.12 18.29 3.26
CA LEU A 109 -6.03 17.88 4.33
C LEU A 109 -5.64 16.50 4.87
N TYR A 110 -5.56 15.48 4.01
CA TYR A 110 -5.21 14.12 4.41
C TYR A 110 -3.83 14.06 5.07
N SER A 111 -2.82 14.64 4.44
CA SER A 111 -1.44 14.71 4.94
C SER A 111 -1.38 15.37 6.33
N THR A 112 -2.18 16.42 6.56
CA THR A 112 -2.27 17.06 7.88
C THR A 112 -2.87 16.11 8.92
N LEU A 113 -4.00 15.47 8.58
CA LEU A 113 -4.71 14.56 9.49
C LEU A 113 -3.87 13.31 9.82
N ALA A 114 -3.18 12.74 8.82
CA ALA A 114 -2.31 11.59 9.00
C ALA A 114 -1.15 11.89 9.95
N LEU A 115 -0.49 13.04 9.81
CA LEU A 115 0.53 13.48 10.78
C LEU A 115 -0.03 13.73 12.18
N GLN A 116 -1.21 14.32 12.30
CA GLN A 116 -1.86 14.55 13.59
C GLN A 116 -2.15 13.21 14.29
N ALA A 117 -2.70 12.25 13.55
CA ALA A 117 -2.95 10.90 14.05
C ALA A 117 -1.64 10.18 14.43
N TRP A 118 -0.59 10.30 13.62
CA TRP A 118 0.71 9.73 13.94
C TRP A 118 1.32 10.35 15.21
N LYS A 119 1.24 11.69 15.37
CA LYS A 119 1.71 12.42 16.56
C LYS A 119 0.98 12.07 17.84
N TYR A 120 -0.27 11.61 17.74
CA TYR A 120 -1.04 11.19 18.91
C TYR A 120 -0.39 10.00 19.63
N ASN A 121 0.36 9.16 18.90
CA ASN A 121 1.11 8.06 19.47
C ASN A 121 2.35 7.75 18.62
N PRO A 122 3.44 8.53 18.67
CA PRO A 122 4.54 8.41 17.72
C PRO A 122 5.36 7.13 17.94
N ASP A 123 5.88 6.57 16.86
CA ASP A 123 6.91 5.52 16.93
C ASP A 123 8.28 6.07 17.29
N THR A 124 9.08 5.25 17.98
CA THR A 124 10.48 5.55 18.27
C THR A 124 11.36 5.49 17.01
N VAL A 125 10.95 4.73 16.00
CA VAL A 125 11.69 4.55 14.74
C VAL A 125 10.90 5.20 13.61
N LEU A 126 11.50 6.22 12.98
CA LEU A 126 10.92 6.90 11.81
C LEU A 126 11.20 6.09 10.53
N ALA A 127 10.68 4.87 10.45
CA ALA A 127 10.73 4.04 9.26
C ALA A 127 9.41 4.10 8.52
N PHE A 128 9.44 4.65 7.31
CA PHE A 128 8.27 4.89 6.47
C PHE A 128 8.31 3.96 5.26
N HIS A 129 7.34 3.07 5.19
CA HIS A 129 7.16 2.07 4.17
C HIS A 129 6.21 2.59 3.09
N SER A 130 6.72 2.61 1.87
CA SER A 130 6.05 3.14 0.69
C SER A 130 5.67 2.00 -0.24
N ASP A 131 4.38 1.91 -0.58
CA ASP A 131 3.86 0.98 -1.57
C ASP A 131 2.78 1.65 -2.41
N THR A 132 2.69 1.26 -3.68
CA THR A 132 1.61 1.65 -4.58
C THR A 132 0.70 0.46 -4.79
N THR A 133 -0.59 0.72 -4.90
CA THR A 133 -1.55 -0.31 -5.26
C THR A 133 -2.65 0.28 -6.13
N SER A 134 -3.29 -0.57 -6.92
CA SER A 134 -4.35 -0.19 -7.85
C SER A 134 -5.72 -0.54 -7.29
N LYS A 135 -6.72 0.30 -7.58
CA LYS A 135 -8.13 -0.05 -7.38
C LYS A 135 -8.81 -0.20 -8.74
N SER A 136 -9.30 -1.40 -9.04
CA SER A 136 -10.17 -1.62 -10.19
C SER A 136 -11.54 -1.01 -9.96
N VAL A 137 -12.08 -0.35 -10.99
CA VAL A 137 -13.41 0.24 -10.99
C VAL A 137 -14.29 -0.37 -12.07
N TYR A 138 -15.60 -0.37 -11.82
CA TYR A 138 -16.60 -0.92 -12.74
C TYR A 138 -17.51 0.21 -13.19
N GLY A 139 -17.71 0.35 -14.50
CA GLY A 139 -18.53 1.40 -15.06
C GLY A 139 -18.19 1.66 -16.52
N ALA A 140 -19.06 2.40 -17.20
CA ALA A 140 -18.85 2.72 -18.60
C ALA A 140 -17.62 3.62 -18.81
N TYR A 141 -17.35 4.56 -17.88
CA TYR A 141 -16.26 5.55 -17.95
C TYR A 141 -16.00 5.98 -19.40
N LYS A 142 -17.02 6.62 -19.99
CA LYS A 142 -17.04 6.93 -21.43
C LYS A 142 -15.92 7.90 -21.80
N ASP A 143 -15.58 8.78 -20.85
CA ASP A 143 -14.36 9.57 -20.85
C ASP A 143 -13.38 8.93 -19.84
N PRO A 144 -12.13 8.62 -20.21
CA PRO A 144 -11.13 8.21 -19.23
C PRO A 144 -10.78 9.33 -18.24
N GLN A 145 -11.03 10.61 -18.58
CA GLN A 145 -10.79 11.73 -17.69
C GLN A 145 -12.03 11.98 -16.80
N GLU A 146 -11.92 11.67 -15.52
CA GLU A 146 -12.96 11.90 -14.51
C GLU A 146 -12.44 12.95 -13.51
N GLY A 147 -12.81 14.21 -13.71
CA GLY A 147 -12.23 15.33 -12.97
C GLY A 147 -10.73 15.45 -13.25
N ASP A 148 -9.92 15.41 -12.19
CA ASP A 148 -8.46 15.49 -12.26
C ASP A 148 -7.77 14.11 -12.42
N LEU A 149 -8.54 13.02 -12.55
CA LEU A 149 -8.02 11.66 -12.56
C LEU A 149 -8.26 10.95 -13.89
N PHE A 150 -7.21 10.33 -14.45
CA PHE A 150 -7.34 9.44 -15.59
C PHE A 150 -7.58 7.99 -15.16
N ILE A 151 -8.83 7.55 -15.32
CA ILE A 151 -9.29 6.18 -15.12
C ILE A 151 -9.11 5.41 -16.44
N THR A 152 -8.01 4.67 -16.53
CA THR A 152 -7.62 3.92 -17.73
C THR A 152 -7.38 2.44 -17.42
N GLU A 153 -7.40 1.61 -18.45
CA GLU A 153 -6.94 0.23 -18.35
C GLU A 153 -5.46 0.21 -17.98
N GLY A 154 -5.11 -0.66 -17.04
CA GLY A 154 -3.72 -0.89 -16.67
C GLY A 154 -3.49 -2.30 -16.15
N TYR A 155 -2.28 -2.53 -15.64
CA TYR A 155 -1.89 -3.80 -15.06
C TYR A 155 -2.38 -3.92 -13.61
N SER A 156 -3.68 -4.11 -13.41
CA SER A 156 -4.22 -4.43 -12.09
C SER A 156 -3.71 -5.79 -11.64
N ARG A 157 -3.27 -5.90 -10.37
CA ARG A 157 -2.85 -7.17 -9.75
C ARG A 157 -4.00 -8.18 -9.65
N ASP A 158 -5.25 -7.71 -9.66
CA ASP A 158 -6.45 -8.53 -9.49
C ASP A 158 -7.04 -9.02 -10.82
N ARG A 159 -6.91 -8.24 -11.90
CA ARG A 159 -7.39 -8.62 -13.25
C ARG A 159 -6.77 -7.77 -14.35
N GLN A 160 -6.13 -8.42 -15.33
CA GLN A 160 -5.53 -7.72 -16.46
C GLN A 160 -6.61 -7.09 -17.36
N GLY A 161 -6.49 -5.79 -17.65
CA GLY A 161 -7.38 -5.06 -18.57
C GLY A 161 -8.58 -4.36 -17.92
N ASP A 162 -8.70 -4.33 -16.59
CA ASP A 162 -9.73 -3.53 -15.93
C ASP A 162 -9.29 -2.06 -15.84
N LYS A 163 -10.27 -1.14 -15.93
CA LYS A 163 -10.08 0.29 -15.65
C LYS A 163 -9.71 0.46 -14.18
N GLN A 164 -8.71 1.29 -13.91
CA GLN A 164 -8.17 1.46 -12.57
C GLN A 164 -7.73 2.89 -12.30
N PHE A 165 -7.57 3.21 -11.02
CA PHE A 165 -6.73 4.28 -10.53
C PHE A 165 -5.70 3.69 -9.55
N GLN A 166 -4.60 4.40 -9.34
CA GLN A 166 -3.58 4.01 -8.38
C GLN A 166 -3.67 4.87 -7.13
N TYR A 167 -3.31 4.29 -5.99
CA TYR A 167 -3.08 5.07 -4.79
C TYR A 167 -1.76 4.65 -4.15
N GLY A 168 -0.98 5.66 -3.78
CA GLY A 168 0.24 5.51 -3.02
C GLY A 168 -0.07 5.66 -1.54
N LEU A 169 0.50 4.79 -0.72
CA LEU A 169 0.38 4.89 0.73
C LEU A 169 1.76 4.77 1.37
N ILE A 170 2.05 5.72 2.26
CA ILE A 170 3.19 5.62 3.17
C ILE A 170 2.67 5.34 4.56
N VAL A 171 3.17 4.26 5.15
CA VAL A 171 2.86 3.87 6.53
C VAL A 171 4.12 3.82 7.37
N ASP A 172 3.99 3.95 8.69
CA ASP A 172 5.11 3.69 9.60
C ASP A 172 5.32 2.18 9.85
N GLY A 173 6.27 1.84 10.73
CA GLY A 173 6.57 0.45 11.09
C GLY A 173 5.43 -0.30 11.79
N GLN A 174 4.40 0.40 12.28
CA GLN A 174 3.17 -0.20 12.83
C GLN A 174 2.04 -0.29 11.79
N GLY A 175 2.26 0.17 10.56
CA GLY A 175 1.24 0.19 9.51
C GLY A 175 0.26 1.37 9.62
N ARG A 176 0.59 2.42 10.38
CA ARG A 176 -0.25 3.61 10.49
C ARG A 176 0.04 4.57 9.32
N PRO A 177 -0.99 5.08 8.62
CA PRO A 177 -0.79 6.01 7.52
C PRO A 177 -0.13 7.32 7.95
N VAL A 178 0.83 7.79 7.16
CA VAL A 178 1.55 9.06 7.36
C VAL A 178 1.37 9.99 6.16
N TYR A 179 1.26 9.41 4.97
CA TYR A 179 1.04 10.12 3.72
C TYR A 179 0.29 9.21 2.76
N GLY A 180 -0.49 9.80 1.86
CA GLY A 180 -1.22 9.07 0.84
C GLY A 180 -1.64 9.99 -0.28
N ASP A 181 -1.65 9.45 -1.49
CA ASP A 181 -2.02 10.17 -2.70
C ASP A 181 -2.71 9.24 -3.71
N VAL A 182 -3.41 9.84 -4.66
CA VAL A 182 -4.17 9.15 -5.71
C VAL A 182 -3.64 9.63 -7.05
N HIS A 183 -3.36 8.68 -7.94
CA HIS A 183 -2.77 8.91 -9.25
C HIS A 183 -3.53 8.21 -10.35
N ASP A 184 -3.27 8.64 -11.57
CA ASP A 184 -3.76 8.02 -12.80
C ASP A 184 -3.49 6.52 -12.82
N GLY A 185 -4.40 5.78 -13.47
CA GLY A 185 -4.35 4.31 -13.51
C GLY A 185 -3.10 3.70 -14.16
N ASN A 186 -2.29 4.51 -14.84
CA ASN A 186 -1.09 4.13 -15.57
C ASN A 186 0.19 4.80 -15.05
N GLN A 187 0.15 5.49 -13.90
CA GLN A 187 1.34 6.12 -13.33
C GLN A 187 2.41 5.07 -13.03
N ASN A 188 3.68 5.45 -13.23
CA ASN A 188 4.83 4.58 -13.04
C ASN A 188 5.44 4.76 -11.65
N ASP A 189 5.63 3.68 -10.91
CA ASP A 189 6.24 3.68 -9.57
C ASP A 189 7.64 4.35 -9.53
N LYS A 190 8.37 4.33 -10.64
CA LYS A 190 9.70 4.96 -10.77
C LYS A 190 9.66 6.49 -10.72
N SER A 191 8.59 7.11 -11.23
CA SER A 191 8.39 8.56 -11.13
C SER A 191 7.73 8.95 -9.81
N TRP A 192 6.92 8.05 -9.23
CA TRP A 192 6.23 8.29 -7.96
C TRP A 192 7.18 8.40 -6.76
N ASN A 193 8.13 7.47 -6.59
CA ASN A 193 9.02 7.43 -5.42
C ASN A 193 9.79 8.75 -5.14
N PRO A 194 10.45 9.39 -6.14
CA PRO A 194 11.12 10.68 -5.93
C PRO A 194 10.17 11.80 -5.46
N GLU A 195 8.97 11.88 -6.06
CA GLU A 195 7.98 12.93 -5.76
C GLU A 195 7.43 12.78 -4.35
N VAL A 196 7.09 11.55 -3.98
CA VAL A 196 6.55 11.20 -2.67
C VAL A 196 7.58 11.38 -1.57
N LEU A 197 8.83 11.01 -1.79
CA LEU A 197 9.89 11.24 -0.81
C LEU A 197 10.11 12.74 -0.56
N LYS A 198 10.03 13.58 -1.61
CA LYS A 198 10.09 15.03 -1.48
C LYS A 198 8.88 15.59 -0.72
N ALA A 199 7.68 15.11 -1.02
CA ALA A 199 6.46 15.54 -0.32
C ALA A 199 6.48 15.14 1.17
N LEU A 200 6.92 13.91 1.45
CA LEU A 200 7.09 13.39 2.80
C LEU A 200 8.12 14.22 3.60
N ASP A 201 9.28 14.53 3.01
CA ASP A 201 10.28 15.39 3.67
C ASP A 201 9.70 16.77 4.01
N ALA A 202 9.01 17.42 3.06
CA ALA A 202 8.36 18.71 3.30
C ALA A 202 7.31 18.63 4.43
N GLN A 203 6.53 17.55 4.46
CA GLN A 203 5.53 17.29 5.49
C GLN A 203 6.16 17.05 6.87
N LEU A 204 7.23 16.27 6.95
CA LEU A 204 7.96 16.01 8.20
C LEU A 204 8.69 17.26 8.72
N GLN A 205 9.17 18.12 7.83
CA GLN A 205 9.76 19.41 8.20
C GLN A 205 8.74 20.35 8.85
N LYS A 206 7.46 20.35 8.42
CA LYS A 206 6.38 21.11 9.10
C LYS A 206 6.23 20.73 10.58
N VAL A 207 6.74 19.56 10.98
CA VAL A 207 6.66 19.03 12.33
C VAL A 207 8.03 18.85 13.01
N ASN A 208 9.08 19.47 12.45
CA ASN A 208 10.46 19.42 12.94
C ASN A 208 11.04 18.01 13.08
N LEU A 209 10.61 17.08 12.21
CA LEU A 209 11.18 15.73 12.12
C LEU A 209 12.16 15.65 10.95
N GLN A 210 13.32 15.05 11.21
CA GLN A 210 14.39 14.84 10.23
C GLN A 210 15.02 13.47 10.45
N GLY A 211 15.75 12.96 9.45
CA GLY A 211 16.51 11.72 9.58
C GLY A 211 15.63 10.47 9.68
N PHE A 212 14.70 10.34 8.73
CA PHE A 212 13.84 9.17 8.60
C PHE A 212 14.45 8.10 7.68
N ILE A 213 13.90 6.89 7.75
CA ILE A 213 14.20 5.77 6.86
C ILE A 213 13.03 5.66 5.88
N TYR A 214 13.30 5.78 4.60
CA TYR A 214 12.34 5.50 3.54
C TYR A 214 12.58 4.08 3.02
N VAL A 215 11.54 3.25 3.11
CA VAL A 215 11.56 1.85 2.68
C VAL A 215 10.64 1.71 1.48
N ALA A 216 11.17 1.24 0.36
CA ALA A 216 10.39 1.07 -0.87
C ALA A 216 10.82 -0.18 -1.65
N ASP A 217 10.01 -0.55 -2.63
CA ASP A 217 10.29 -1.66 -3.51
C ASP A 217 11.43 -1.34 -4.51
N SER A 218 11.76 -2.28 -5.39
CA SER A 218 12.87 -2.10 -6.33
C SER A 218 12.67 -0.99 -7.36
N ALA A 219 11.45 -0.46 -7.54
CA ALA A 219 11.21 0.68 -8.43
C ALA A 219 11.82 1.97 -7.88
N ALA A 220 12.06 2.05 -6.56
CA ALA A 220 12.78 3.16 -5.93
C ALA A 220 14.28 3.22 -6.26
N MET A 221 14.83 2.21 -6.95
CA MET A 221 16.25 2.16 -7.30
C MET A 221 16.55 3.00 -8.57
N THR A 222 16.24 4.30 -8.51
CA THR A 222 16.50 5.29 -9.56
C THR A 222 17.46 6.37 -9.09
N ARG A 223 18.09 7.08 -10.04
CA ARG A 223 18.98 8.21 -9.73
C ARG A 223 18.24 9.29 -8.96
N GLU A 224 17.05 9.64 -9.41
CA GLU A 224 16.22 10.70 -8.84
C GLU A 224 15.84 10.38 -7.39
N THR A 225 15.44 9.13 -7.09
CA THR A 225 15.11 8.73 -5.71
C THR A 225 16.33 8.83 -4.80
N LEU A 226 17.52 8.44 -5.28
CA LEU A 226 18.78 8.54 -4.52
C LEU A 226 19.19 9.99 -4.25
N GLU A 227 19.04 10.86 -5.24
CA GLU A 227 19.29 12.29 -5.10
C GLU A 227 18.32 12.92 -4.09
N GLN A 228 17.02 12.60 -4.17
CA GLN A 228 16.01 13.10 -3.24
C GLN A 228 16.25 12.60 -1.81
N ALA A 229 16.55 11.32 -1.62
CA ALA A 229 16.86 10.78 -0.29
C ALA A 229 18.05 11.50 0.36
N ARG A 230 19.08 11.83 -0.43
CA ARG A 230 20.24 12.59 0.04
C ARG A 230 19.89 14.03 0.38
N GLN A 231 19.05 14.69 -0.42
CA GLN A 231 18.57 16.06 -0.15
C GLN A 231 17.77 16.12 1.15
N ALA A 232 16.86 15.16 1.36
CA ALA A 232 16.06 15.01 2.57
C ALA A 232 16.88 14.53 3.80
N LYS A 233 18.17 14.20 3.61
CA LYS A 233 19.02 13.55 4.64
C LYS A 233 18.37 12.29 5.21
N ALA A 234 17.63 11.57 4.38
CA ALA A 234 16.95 10.33 4.73
C ALA A 234 17.84 9.11 4.41
N TYR A 235 17.60 8.01 5.12
CA TYR A 235 18.15 6.71 4.77
C TYR A 235 17.21 6.01 3.80
N LEU A 236 17.70 5.54 2.66
CA LEU A 236 16.91 4.75 1.71
C LEU A 236 17.21 3.26 1.90
N ILE A 237 16.17 2.45 2.12
CA ILE A 237 16.22 1.00 2.06
C ILE A 237 15.33 0.56 0.89
N THR A 238 15.94 0.00 -0.15
CA THR A 238 15.24 -0.50 -1.32
C THR A 238 15.71 -1.90 -1.66
N ARG A 239 14.82 -2.70 -2.24
CA ARG A 239 15.22 -3.97 -2.84
C ARG A 239 16.05 -3.71 -4.11
N GLY A 240 17.19 -4.38 -4.24
CA GLY A 240 17.94 -4.39 -5.49
C GLY A 240 17.17 -5.10 -6.61
N SER A 241 16.92 -4.45 -7.74
CA SER A 241 16.32 -5.12 -8.90
C SER A 241 17.28 -6.18 -9.46
N ASN A 242 16.80 -7.41 -9.66
CA ASN A 242 17.59 -8.54 -10.18
C ASN A 242 18.17 -8.26 -11.59
N ASN A 243 17.65 -7.26 -12.29
CA ASN A 243 18.12 -6.89 -13.63
C ASN A 243 19.39 -6.03 -13.59
N LEU A 244 19.73 -5.44 -12.44
CA LEU A 244 20.86 -4.54 -12.32
C LEU A 244 22.19 -5.29 -12.22
N LYS A 245 23.19 -4.81 -12.96
CA LYS A 245 24.54 -5.39 -12.98
C LYS A 245 25.16 -5.46 -11.59
N ILE A 246 25.03 -4.41 -10.80
CA ILE A 246 25.57 -4.35 -9.43
C ILE A 246 24.94 -5.42 -8.51
N VAL A 247 23.66 -5.74 -8.72
CA VAL A 247 22.95 -6.77 -7.93
C VAL A 247 23.42 -8.16 -8.35
N LYS A 248 23.51 -8.43 -9.66
CA LYS A 248 24.01 -9.71 -10.17
C LYS A 248 25.43 -9.99 -9.69
N GLN A 249 26.31 -8.99 -9.78
CA GLN A 249 27.69 -9.10 -9.31
C GLN A 249 27.79 -9.35 -7.80
N ALA A 250 26.95 -8.69 -6.99
CA ALA A 250 26.93 -8.92 -5.55
C ALA A 250 26.44 -10.34 -5.20
N LEU A 251 25.43 -10.85 -5.91
CA LEU A 251 24.95 -12.23 -5.74
C LEU A 251 26.02 -13.26 -6.12
N GLU A 252 26.64 -13.11 -7.30
CA GLU A 252 27.72 -13.99 -7.75
C GLU A 252 28.92 -13.99 -6.78
N GLN A 253 29.28 -12.81 -6.25
CA GLN A 253 30.36 -12.70 -5.27
C GLN A 253 29.98 -13.33 -3.92
N ALA A 254 28.72 -13.22 -3.51
CA ALA A 254 28.25 -13.82 -2.27
C ALA A 254 28.29 -15.35 -2.34
N ASP A 255 27.80 -15.92 -3.44
CA ASP A 255 27.82 -17.37 -3.69
C ASP A 255 29.26 -17.92 -3.74
N GLY A 256 30.23 -17.12 -4.21
CA GLY A 256 31.64 -17.50 -4.26
C GLY A 256 32.44 -17.30 -2.97
N GLN A 257 31.88 -16.71 -1.91
CA GLN A 257 32.60 -16.29 -0.70
C GLN A 257 31.94 -16.79 0.59
N GLU A 258 31.77 -18.11 0.72
CA GLU A 258 31.06 -18.73 1.84
C GLU A 258 31.57 -18.30 3.24
N ASP A 259 32.89 -18.09 3.37
CA ASP A 259 33.53 -17.71 4.64
C ASP A 259 33.19 -16.27 5.11
N ARG A 260 32.54 -15.46 4.26
CA ARG A 260 32.21 -14.06 4.57
C ARG A 260 30.77 -13.84 5.03
N TRP A 261 29.94 -14.89 5.05
CA TRP A 261 28.60 -14.80 5.60
C TRP A 261 28.64 -14.55 7.10
N SER A 262 27.74 -13.69 7.59
CA SER A 262 27.52 -13.55 9.02
C SER A 262 27.04 -14.85 9.65
N SER A 263 27.25 -15.00 10.96
CA SER A 263 26.59 -16.05 11.73
C SER A 263 25.06 -15.97 11.53
N PRO A 264 24.35 -17.11 11.44
CA PRO A 264 22.89 -17.13 11.32
C PRO A 264 22.21 -16.39 12.47
N GLN A 265 21.22 -15.58 12.14
CA GLN A 265 20.41 -14.83 13.11
C GLN A 265 18.93 -15.12 12.92
N ALA A 266 18.20 -15.21 14.03
CA ALA A 266 16.75 -15.28 14.06
C ALA A 266 16.16 -13.96 14.58
N PHE A 267 15.17 -13.44 13.87
CA PHE A 267 14.43 -12.24 14.28
C PHE A 267 13.06 -12.55 14.89
N ALA A 268 12.68 -13.83 14.95
CA ALA A 268 11.44 -14.28 15.59
C ALA A 268 11.73 -15.32 16.68
N SER A 269 10.97 -15.23 17.77
CA SER A 269 11.18 -16.00 19.00
C SER A 269 10.68 -17.45 18.95
N SER A 270 10.15 -17.92 17.82
CA SER A 270 9.57 -19.26 17.69
C SER A 270 10.62 -20.32 17.31
N SER A 271 10.40 -21.57 17.75
CA SER A 271 11.32 -22.71 17.55
C SER A 271 11.48 -23.18 16.09
N GLY A 272 10.83 -22.52 15.13
CA GLY A 272 10.96 -22.72 13.69
C GLY A 272 11.23 -21.43 12.93
N SER A 273 11.73 -20.40 13.61
CA SER A 273 12.00 -19.11 12.98
C SER A 273 13.04 -19.22 11.87
N ALA A 274 12.76 -18.50 10.78
CA ALA A 274 13.70 -18.39 9.67
C ALA A 274 15.04 -17.83 10.18
N GLN A 275 16.11 -18.45 9.73
CA GLN A 275 17.46 -18.02 10.00
C GLN A 275 17.94 -17.20 8.81
N TYR A 276 18.66 -16.12 9.10
CA TYR A 276 19.17 -15.21 8.10
C TYR A 276 20.68 -15.09 8.22
N ARG A 277 21.37 -15.15 7.09
CA ARG A 277 22.79 -14.79 6.97
C ARG A 277 22.90 -13.57 6.06
N LEU A 278 23.86 -12.71 6.34
CA LEU A 278 24.08 -11.48 5.58
C LEU A 278 25.52 -11.38 5.10
N GLN A 279 25.68 -10.79 3.92
CA GLN A 279 26.97 -10.35 3.40
C GLN A 279 26.82 -8.95 2.79
N GLU A 280 27.76 -8.07 3.09
CA GLU A 280 27.74 -6.67 2.66
C GLU A 280 28.76 -6.39 1.56
N PHE A 281 28.34 -5.64 0.54
CA PHE A 281 29.18 -5.19 -0.56
C PHE A 281 29.04 -3.68 -0.77
N ALA A 282 30.16 -3.02 -1.07
CA ALA A 282 30.14 -1.64 -1.53
C ALA A 282 30.01 -1.59 -3.05
N ALA A 283 29.13 -0.75 -3.57
CA ALA A 283 28.97 -0.52 -5.00
C ALA A 283 28.75 0.96 -5.31
N ASN A 284 28.80 1.31 -6.59
CA ASN A 284 28.37 2.60 -7.10
C ASN A 284 27.20 2.39 -8.07
N TYR A 285 26.13 3.16 -7.91
CA TYR A 285 24.97 3.12 -8.78
C TYR A 285 24.47 4.53 -9.03
N GLU A 286 24.29 4.89 -10.30
CA GLU A 286 23.87 6.23 -10.73
C GLU A 286 24.73 7.38 -10.16
N GLY A 287 26.01 7.12 -9.87
CA GLY A 287 26.93 8.11 -9.27
C GLY A 287 26.89 8.17 -7.73
N HIS A 288 26.06 7.34 -7.09
CA HIS A 288 25.94 7.26 -5.64
C HIS A 288 26.66 6.02 -5.09
N ALA A 289 27.40 6.20 -4.00
CA ALA A 289 27.90 5.07 -3.22
C ALA A 289 26.72 4.39 -2.52
N VAL A 290 26.55 3.09 -2.75
CA VAL A 290 25.49 2.28 -2.16
C VAL A 290 26.08 1.08 -1.44
N ARG A 291 25.40 0.65 -0.38
CA ARG A 291 25.71 -0.60 0.32
C ARG A 291 24.67 -1.64 -0.06
N LEU A 292 25.14 -2.75 -0.62
CA LEU A 292 24.31 -3.89 -0.97
C LEU A 292 24.42 -4.93 0.15
N ALA A 293 23.30 -5.24 0.79
CA ALA A 293 23.21 -6.35 1.73
C ALA A 293 22.56 -7.54 1.01
N VAL A 294 23.33 -8.60 0.78
CA VAL A 294 22.80 -9.88 0.30
C VAL A 294 22.33 -10.65 1.53
N VAL A 295 21.08 -11.11 1.49
CA VAL A 295 20.44 -11.82 2.60
C VAL A 295 20.05 -13.21 2.13
N GLU A 296 20.61 -14.21 2.79
CA GLU A 296 20.17 -15.60 2.67
C GLU A 296 19.12 -15.89 3.75
N SER A 297 18.07 -16.64 3.39
CA SER A 297 16.99 -16.98 4.30
C SER A 297 16.66 -18.46 4.21
N SER A 298 16.83 -19.18 5.32
CA SER A 298 16.57 -20.62 5.38
C SER A 298 15.12 -21.00 5.04
N ALA A 299 14.17 -20.07 5.16
CA ALA A 299 12.78 -20.27 4.76
C ALA A 299 12.57 -20.05 3.25
N LEU A 300 13.18 -19.01 2.67
CA LEU A 300 13.07 -18.74 1.23
C LEU A 300 13.82 -19.78 0.41
N ASP A 301 14.92 -20.32 0.92
CA ASP A 301 15.70 -21.34 0.21
C ASP A 301 14.89 -22.63 0.07
N LYS A 302 14.21 -23.07 1.14
CA LYS A 302 13.27 -24.21 1.06
C LYS A 302 12.15 -23.95 0.05
N LYS A 303 11.61 -22.73 0.02
CA LYS A 303 10.54 -22.36 -0.93
C LYS A 303 11.03 -22.32 -2.37
N LYS A 304 12.23 -21.76 -2.61
CA LYS A 304 12.86 -21.73 -3.94
C LYS A 304 13.22 -23.12 -4.41
N ALA A 305 13.80 -23.96 -3.55
CA ALA A 305 14.10 -25.37 -3.83
C ALA A 305 12.83 -26.11 -4.23
N HIS A 306 11.75 -25.99 -3.45
CA HIS A 306 10.48 -26.61 -3.80
C HIS A 306 9.88 -26.09 -5.11
N THR A 307 10.02 -24.79 -5.38
CA THR A 307 9.56 -24.19 -6.65
C THR A 307 10.39 -24.67 -7.84
N LEU A 308 11.69 -24.90 -7.65
CA LEU A 308 12.59 -25.45 -8.65
C LEU A 308 12.28 -26.93 -8.90
N GLU A 309 12.18 -27.74 -7.85
CA GLU A 309 11.76 -29.16 -7.93
C GLU A 309 10.42 -29.30 -8.65
N LYS A 310 9.45 -28.42 -8.35
CA LYS A 310 8.17 -28.41 -9.05
C LYS A 310 8.31 -28.10 -10.53
N ARG A 311 9.17 -27.14 -10.91
CA ARG A 311 9.44 -26.83 -12.32
C ARG A 311 10.15 -27.98 -13.04
N VAL A 312 11.15 -28.60 -12.40
CA VAL A 312 11.84 -29.79 -12.92
C VAL A 312 10.85 -30.94 -13.12
N SER A 313 9.99 -31.21 -12.14
CA SER A 313 8.97 -32.26 -12.22
C SER A 313 7.95 -32.00 -13.33
N GLN A 314 7.48 -30.75 -13.46
CA GLN A 314 6.58 -30.35 -14.54
C GLN A 314 7.23 -30.48 -15.92
N GLU A 315 8.48 -30.07 -16.07
CA GLU A 315 9.24 -30.22 -17.32
C GLU A 315 9.46 -31.70 -17.65
N HIS A 316 9.80 -32.53 -16.66
CA HIS A 316 9.93 -33.98 -16.82
C HIS A 316 8.60 -34.64 -17.24
N GLU A 317 7.48 -34.25 -16.65
CA GLU A 317 6.15 -34.76 -17.02
C GLU A 317 5.78 -34.34 -18.46
N GLN A 318 6.03 -33.09 -18.84
CA GLN A 318 5.83 -32.60 -20.20
C GLN A 318 6.67 -33.38 -21.22
N ILE A 319 7.95 -33.61 -20.95
CA ILE A 319 8.83 -34.42 -21.81
C ILE A 319 8.31 -35.85 -21.88
N THR A 320 7.93 -36.46 -20.75
CA THR A 320 7.45 -37.84 -20.69
C THR A 320 6.16 -38.02 -21.50
N ASP A 321 5.21 -37.10 -21.39
CA ASP A 321 3.97 -37.16 -22.15
C ASP A 321 4.17 -36.84 -23.63
N ALA A 322 5.08 -35.91 -23.96
CA ALA A 322 5.52 -35.69 -25.34
C ALA A 322 6.15 -36.96 -25.92
N MET A 323 7.02 -37.65 -25.18
CA MET A 323 7.61 -38.93 -25.61
C MET A 323 6.54 -40.00 -25.87
N LYS A 324 5.53 -40.12 -24.99
CA LYS A 324 4.41 -41.05 -25.21
C LYS A 324 3.56 -40.66 -26.43
N ALA A 325 3.33 -39.37 -26.66
CA ALA A 325 2.57 -38.88 -27.80
C ALA A 325 3.32 -39.13 -29.12
N GLN A 326 4.61 -38.77 -29.16
CA GLN A 326 5.48 -38.98 -30.31
C GLN A 326 5.71 -40.47 -30.59
N GLY A 327 5.80 -41.31 -29.55
CA GLY A 327 5.92 -42.78 -29.70
C GLY A 327 4.69 -43.46 -30.33
N LYS A 328 3.56 -42.77 -30.45
CA LYS A 328 2.36 -43.24 -31.16
C LYS A 328 2.36 -42.85 -32.65
N ILE A 329 3.27 -41.97 -33.06
CA ILE A 329 3.36 -41.47 -34.43
C ILE A 329 4.31 -42.38 -35.19
N VAL A 330 3.85 -42.90 -36.34
CA VAL A 330 4.69 -43.65 -37.26
C VAL A 330 5.29 -42.67 -38.26
N PHE A 331 6.60 -42.46 -38.17
CA PHE A 331 7.33 -41.65 -39.13
C PHE A 331 7.70 -42.48 -40.36
N HIS A 332 7.68 -41.87 -41.54
CA HIS A 332 8.03 -42.56 -42.79
C HIS A 332 9.54 -42.82 -42.90
N CYS A 333 10.37 -41.97 -42.27
CA CYS A 333 11.80 -42.16 -42.16
C CYS A 333 12.38 -41.50 -40.90
N GLU A 334 13.64 -41.82 -40.58
CA GLU A 334 14.36 -41.22 -39.44
C GLU A 334 14.48 -39.70 -39.56
N HIS A 335 14.65 -39.17 -40.77
CA HIS A 335 14.78 -37.74 -41.01
C HIS A 335 13.51 -36.98 -40.55
N ASP A 336 12.33 -37.53 -40.81
CA ASP A 336 11.05 -36.92 -40.40
C ASP A 336 10.90 -36.89 -38.87
N ALA A 337 11.35 -37.97 -38.20
CA ALA A 337 11.33 -38.05 -36.75
C ALA A 337 12.28 -37.02 -36.11
N GLN A 338 13.48 -36.85 -36.66
CA GLN A 338 14.45 -35.86 -36.21
C GLN A 338 13.96 -34.42 -36.44
N ALA A 339 13.32 -34.14 -37.58
CA ALA A 339 12.73 -32.84 -37.86
C ALA A 339 11.58 -32.50 -36.89
N ALA A 340 10.71 -33.46 -36.60
CA ALA A 340 9.63 -33.30 -35.62
C ALA A 340 10.15 -33.04 -34.20
N LEU A 341 11.23 -33.71 -33.79
CA LEU A 341 11.92 -33.46 -32.52
C LEU A 341 12.49 -32.05 -32.46
N GLY A 342 13.18 -31.61 -33.53
CA GLY A 342 13.75 -30.27 -33.62
C GLY A 342 12.68 -29.17 -33.52
N GLN A 343 11.54 -29.35 -34.19
CA GLN A 343 10.41 -28.43 -34.09
C GLN A 343 9.82 -28.40 -32.67
N TRP A 344 9.63 -29.56 -32.05
CA TRP A 344 9.08 -29.63 -30.69
C TRP A 344 9.97 -28.92 -29.66
N LEU A 345 11.29 -29.08 -29.75
CA LEU A 345 12.27 -28.41 -28.87
C LEU A 345 12.29 -26.88 -29.09
N ALA A 346 12.03 -26.41 -30.31
CA ALA A 346 11.91 -24.97 -30.59
C ALA A 346 10.63 -24.38 -29.98
N ASP A 347 9.52 -25.14 -30.05
CA ASP A 347 8.23 -24.73 -29.50
C ASP A 347 8.15 -24.88 -27.96
N HIS A 348 8.98 -25.76 -27.39
CA HIS A 348 9.04 -26.07 -25.96
C HIS A 348 10.49 -26.04 -25.47
N PRO A 349 11.04 -24.85 -25.19
CA PRO A 349 12.38 -24.73 -24.64
C PRO A 349 12.44 -25.40 -23.27
N VAL A 350 13.24 -26.45 -23.21
CA VAL A 350 13.52 -27.21 -21.99
C VAL A 350 14.73 -26.57 -21.31
N HIS A 351 14.69 -26.42 -19.99
CA HIS A 351 15.64 -25.60 -19.23
C HIS A 351 16.45 -26.36 -18.19
N PHE A 352 15.98 -27.52 -17.74
CA PHE A 352 16.52 -28.25 -16.59
C PHE A 352 17.07 -29.64 -16.90
N HIS A 353 17.00 -30.07 -18.18
CA HIS A 353 17.47 -31.32 -18.78
C HIS A 353 18.18 -32.32 -17.85
#